data_AF-A0A8D5AK94-F1
#
_entry.id   AF-A0A8D5AK94-F1
#
_cell.length_a   1.000
_cell.length_b   1.000
_cell.length_c   1.000
_cell.angle_alpha   90.00
_cell.angle_beta   90.00
_cell.angle_gamma   90.00
#
_symmetry.space_group_name_H-M   'P 1'
#
loop_
_entity.id
_entity.type
_entity.pdbx_description
1 polymer ?
#
loop_
_entity_poly.entity_id
_entity_poly.type
_entity_poly.pdbx_seq_one_letter_code
_entity_poly.pdbx_strand_id
1 'polypeptide(L)'
;MPGTGQGFAGLATFYMGQPVIFYDNVWVQKMGGIGSPGFRFLRAHEYAHHARGHGLMKLNSPPQMWPVLGYNEELDADCTAVRYLKQVGDMAAVQAGFQIYQLVLPPQDAGGRPGAVTRINNMNLC
;
A
#
# COMPACT_ATOMS: atom_id res chain seq x y z
N MET A 1 15.51 5.96 -9.44
CA MET A 1 16.60 5.27 -8.73
C MET A 1 16.00 4.01 -8.12
N PRO A 2 16.70 2.86 -8.10
CA PRO A 2 16.26 1.71 -7.31
C PRO A 2 16.10 2.16 -5.86
N GLY A 3 14.97 1.85 -5.24
CA GLY A 3 14.76 2.18 -3.85
C GLY A 3 15.72 1.40 -2.96
N THR A 4 16.12 2.00 -1.84
CA THR A 4 17.08 1.41 -0.90
C THR A 4 16.39 0.47 0.11
N GLY A 5 15.08 0.22 -0.06
CA GLY A 5 14.25 -0.48 0.91
C GLY A 5 13.93 0.36 2.17
N GLN A 6 14.53 1.54 2.33
CA GLN A 6 14.19 2.49 3.38
C GLN A 6 13.13 3.45 2.83
N GLY A 7 11.85 3.17 3.09
CA GLY A 7 10.82 4.05 2.54
C GLY A 7 9.40 3.53 2.47
N PHE A 8 8.98 3.16 1.26
CA PHE A 8 7.63 2.73 0.91
C PHE A 8 7.68 1.49 0.01
N ALA A 9 6.67 0.62 0.10
CA ALA A 9 6.52 -0.49 -0.83
C ALA A 9 5.91 -0.02 -2.17
N GLY A 10 4.93 0.89 -2.09
CA GLY A 10 4.39 1.64 -3.22
C GLY A 10 4.09 3.10 -2.82
N LEU A 11 3.95 3.96 -3.82
CA LEU A 11 3.57 5.36 -3.65
C LEU A 11 2.62 5.78 -4.77
N ALA A 12 1.33 5.87 -4.45
CA ALA A 12 0.33 6.51 -5.29
C ALA A 12 0.47 8.04 -5.29
N THR A 13 0.73 8.63 -6.46
CA THR A 13 0.95 10.08 -6.62
C THR A 13 0.57 10.58 -8.02
N PHE A 14 0.66 11.89 -8.26
CA PHE A 14 0.44 12.49 -9.58
C PHE A 14 1.77 13.01 -10.15
N TYR A 15 2.07 12.65 -11.40
CA TYR A 15 3.21 13.16 -12.15
C TYR A 15 2.71 13.82 -13.43
N MET A 16 3.00 15.12 -13.60
CA MET A 16 2.49 15.92 -14.73
C MET A 16 0.97 15.82 -14.93
N GLY A 17 0.22 15.81 -13.82
CA GLY A 17 -1.24 15.70 -13.82
C GLY A 17 -1.80 14.30 -14.09
N GLN A 18 -0.95 13.30 -14.32
CA GLN A 18 -1.36 11.91 -14.52
C GLN A 18 -1.18 11.09 -13.24
N PRO A 19 -2.15 10.24 -12.87
CA PRO A 19 -1.98 9.33 -11.73
C PRO A 19 -0.90 8.29 -12.06
N VAL A 20 0.10 8.21 -11.19
CA VAL A 20 1.21 7.25 -11.29
C VAL A 20 1.39 6.53 -9.96
N ILE A 21 1.93 5.32 -10.02
CA ILE A 21 2.34 4.57 -8.83
C ILE A 21 3.80 4.19 -8.99
N PHE A 22 4.63 4.62 -8.04
CA PHE A 22 6.02 4.20 -7.96
C PHE A 22 6.16 3.03 -7.00
N TYR A 23 6.96 2.03 -7.35
CA TYR A 23 7.25 0.88 -6.50
C TYR A 23 8.74 0.82 -6.18
N ASP A 24 9.07 0.53 -4.92
CA ASP A 24 10.45 0.24 -4.52
C ASP A 24 10.77 -1.21 -4.89
N ASN A 25 11.80 -1.41 -5.73
CA ASN A 25 12.18 -2.73 -6.21
C ASN A 25 12.57 -3.69 -5.08
N VAL A 26 13.19 -3.23 -3.99
CA VAL A 26 13.55 -4.08 -2.84
C VAL A 26 12.30 -4.64 -2.19
N TRP A 27 11.29 -3.79 -1.98
CA TRP A 27 10.00 -4.23 -1.43
C TRP A 27 9.25 -5.14 -2.39
N VAL A 28 9.23 -4.84 -3.68
CA VAL A 28 8.63 -5.72 -4.70
C VAL A 28 9.26 -7.11 -4.66
N GLN A 29 10.59 -7.21 -4.59
CA GLN A 29 11.27 -8.51 -4.46
C GLN A 29 10.92 -9.20 -3.14
N LYS A 30 10.85 -8.46 -2.03
CA LYS A 30 10.45 -9.00 -0.72
C LYS A 30 9.01 -9.53 -0.72
N MET A 31 8.13 -8.99 -1.57
CA MET A 31 6.76 -9.50 -1.78
C MET A 31 6.69 -10.71 -2.73
N GLY A 32 7.80 -11.17 -3.28
CA GLY A 32 7.88 -12.30 -4.21
C GLY A 32 8.04 -11.91 -5.69
N GLY A 33 8.31 -10.63 -5.97
CA GLY A 33 8.53 -10.12 -7.33
C GLY A 33 7.24 -9.65 -8.03
N ILE A 34 7.39 -9.09 -9.23
CA ILE A 34 6.26 -8.60 -10.02
C ILE A 34 5.30 -9.75 -10.34
N GLY A 35 4.02 -9.52 -10.12
CA GLY A 35 2.95 -10.49 -10.39
C GLY A 35 2.74 -11.52 -9.29
N SER A 36 3.59 -11.58 -8.27
CA SER A 36 3.37 -12.40 -7.07
C SER A 36 2.10 -12.00 -6.31
N PRO A 37 1.49 -12.90 -5.52
CA PRO A 37 0.33 -12.54 -4.70
C PRO A 37 0.57 -11.33 -3.80
N GLY A 38 1.75 -11.23 -3.19
CA GLY A 38 2.13 -10.09 -2.37
C GLY A 38 2.20 -8.78 -3.16
N PHE A 39 2.80 -8.81 -4.36
CA PHE A 39 2.82 -7.64 -5.24
C PHE A 39 1.43 -7.26 -5.73
N ARG A 40 0.56 -8.23 -6.03
CA ARG A 40 -0.82 -7.94 -6.48
C ARG A 40 -1.63 -7.29 -5.36
N PHE A 41 -1.45 -7.71 -4.11
CA PHE A 41 -2.04 -7.05 -2.96
C PHE A 41 -1.54 -5.61 -2.80
N LEU A 42 -0.21 -5.43 -2.77
CA LEU A 42 0.41 -4.11 -2.70
C LEU A 42 -0.09 -3.19 -3.83
N ARG A 43 -0.15 -3.70 -5.06
CA ARG A 43 -0.67 -2.97 -6.19
C ARG A 43 -2.12 -2.54 -5.96
N ALA A 44 -2.99 -3.45 -5.53
CA ALA A 44 -4.39 -3.13 -5.25
C ALA A 44 -4.53 -2.04 -4.17
N HIS A 45 -3.70 -2.09 -3.11
CA HIS A 45 -3.63 -1.07 -2.08
C HIS A 45 -3.26 0.31 -2.64
N GLU A 46 -2.19 0.41 -3.44
CA GLU A 46 -1.81 1.69 -4.06
C GLU A 46 -2.85 2.22 -5.05
N TYR A 47 -3.50 1.32 -5.81
CA TYR A 47 -4.61 1.71 -6.69
C TYR A 47 -5.80 2.23 -5.89
N ALA A 48 -6.07 1.68 -4.71
CA ALA A 48 -7.12 2.18 -3.83
C ALA A 48 -6.86 3.62 -3.40
N HIS A 49 -5.61 3.99 -3.09
CA HIS A 49 -5.29 5.39 -2.79
C HIS A 49 -5.64 6.35 -3.93
N HIS A 50 -5.40 5.97 -5.18
CA HIS A 50 -5.86 6.76 -6.33
C HIS A 50 -7.37 6.79 -6.45
N ALA A 51 -8.01 5.62 -6.43
CA ALA A 51 -9.45 5.49 -6.63
C ALA A 51 -10.28 6.21 -5.55
N ARG A 52 -9.73 6.33 -4.35
CA ARG A 52 -10.38 6.96 -3.19
C ARG A 52 -9.96 8.42 -2.99
N GLY A 53 -9.09 8.94 -3.85
CA GLY A 53 -8.62 10.33 -3.75
C GLY A 53 -7.69 10.58 -2.57
N HIS A 54 -7.10 9.53 -2.00
CA HIS A 54 -6.05 9.64 -0.97
C HIS A 54 -4.72 10.14 -1.56
N GLY A 55 -4.57 10.04 -2.90
CA GLY A 55 -3.39 10.49 -3.61
C GLY A 55 -2.95 11.90 -3.20
N LEU A 56 -1.67 12.03 -2.90
CA LEU A 56 -1.10 13.27 -2.39
C LEU A 56 -1.21 14.35 -3.46
N MET A 57 -2.18 15.26 -3.33
CA MET A 57 -2.45 16.35 -4.28
C MET A 57 -1.31 17.37 -4.43
N LYS A 58 -0.12 17.18 -3.85
CA LYS A 58 0.95 18.18 -3.87
C LYS A 58 2.34 17.56 -4.01
N LEU A 59 2.75 17.27 -5.24
CA LEU A 59 4.16 17.22 -5.61
C LEU A 59 4.43 18.15 -6.80
N ASN A 60 4.32 19.46 -6.56
CA ASN A 60 5.06 20.48 -7.32
C ASN A 60 6.49 20.67 -6.76
N SER A 61 6.94 19.76 -5.88
CA SER A 61 8.21 19.85 -5.16
C SER A 61 9.11 18.65 -5.48
N PRO A 62 10.44 18.80 -5.51
CA PRO A 62 11.38 17.69 -5.62
C PRO A 62 11.14 16.64 -4.51
N PRO A 63 11.56 15.37 -4.70
CA PRO A 63 11.18 14.21 -3.86
C PRO A 63 11.83 14.16 -2.45
N GLN A 64 11.95 15.30 -1.76
CA GLN A 64 12.72 15.41 -0.52
C GLN A 64 11.90 15.44 0.77
N MET A 65 10.57 15.26 0.71
CA MET A 65 9.76 15.03 1.91
C MET A 65 8.80 13.87 1.65
N TRP A 66 8.97 12.79 2.42
CA TRP A 66 8.22 11.55 2.30
C TRP A 66 6.76 11.81 2.65
N PRO A 67 5.86 11.80 1.67
CA PRO A 67 4.48 12.14 1.93
C PRO A 67 3.80 10.90 2.52
N VAL A 68 3.54 10.93 3.82
CA VAL A 68 2.87 9.84 4.54
C VAL A 68 1.36 10.07 4.45
N LEU A 69 0.63 9.06 3.97
CA LEU A 69 -0.83 9.08 3.97
C LEU A 69 -1.36 8.92 5.40
N GLY A 70 -2.48 9.57 5.69
CA GLY A 70 -3.07 9.58 7.01
C GLY A 70 -3.56 8.20 7.44
N TYR A 71 -3.75 8.06 8.75
CA TYR A 71 -4.15 6.80 9.39
C TYR A 71 -5.41 6.18 8.77
N ASN A 72 -6.43 6.99 8.48
CA ASN A 72 -7.71 6.50 7.98
C ASN A 72 -7.65 6.17 6.49
N GLU A 73 -6.88 6.93 5.71
CA GLU A 73 -6.65 6.72 4.29
C GLU A 73 -5.97 5.37 4.04
N GLU A 74 -5.04 5.00 4.92
CA GLU A 74 -4.36 3.71 4.92
C GLU A 74 -5.32 2.55 5.21
N LEU A 75 -6.20 2.69 6.19
CA LEU A 75 -7.23 1.69 6.51
C LEU A 75 -8.29 1.56 5.39
N ASP A 76 -8.73 2.68 4.82
CA ASP A 76 -9.70 2.66 3.72
C ASP A 76 -9.09 2.03 2.45
N ALA A 77 -7.80 2.28 2.17
CA ALA A 77 -7.09 1.63 1.07
C ALA A 77 -6.95 0.11 1.27
N ASP A 78 -6.61 -0.34 2.48
CA ASP A 78 -6.59 -1.77 2.84
C ASP A 78 -7.93 -2.45 2.59
N CYS A 79 -9.01 -1.86 3.10
CA CYS A 79 -10.34 -2.42 2.96
C CYS A 79 -10.78 -2.48 1.49
N THR A 80 -10.52 -1.41 0.74
CA THR A 80 -10.85 -1.31 -0.68
C THR A 80 -10.09 -2.35 -1.50
N ALA A 81 -8.79 -2.54 -1.20
CA ALA A 81 -7.97 -3.56 -1.86
C ALA A 81 -8.50 -4.98 -1.59
N VAL A 82 -8.84 -5.31 -0.34
CA VAL A 82 -9.41 -6.62 0.02
C VAL A 82 -10.72 -6.87 -0.71
N ARG A 83 -11.66 -5.91 -0.69
CA ARG A 83 -12.95 -6.04 -1.38
C ARG A 83 -12.77 -6.26 -2.87
N TYR A 84 -11.92 -5.47 -3.51
CA TYR A 84 -11.62 -5.60 -4.93
C TYR A 84 -11.03 -6.98 -5.26
N LEU A 85 -10.01 -7.42 -4.51
CA LEU A 85 -9.35 -8.71 -4.75
C LEU A 85 -10.30 -9.89 -4.54
N LYS A 86 -11.17 -9.83 -3.53
CA LYS A 86 -12.25 -10.81 -3.33
C LYS A 86 -13.22 -10.81 -4.50
N GLN A 87 -13.64 -9.63 -4.97
CA GLN A 87 -14.56 -9.48 -6.08
C GLN A 87 -14.01 -10.09 -7.38
N VAL A 88 -12.71 -9.94 -7.65
CA VAL A 88 -12.06 -10.54 -8.83
C VAL A 88 -11.53 -11.97 -8.61
N GLY A 89 -11.76 -12.54 -7.43
CA GLY A 89 -11.38 -13.92 -7.10
C GLY A 89 -9.90 -14.15 -6.79
N ASP A 90 -9.09 -13.10 -6.58
CA ASP A 90 -7.65 -13.22 -6.25
C ASP A 90 -7.43 -13.40 -4.74
N MET A 91 -7.95 -14.51 -4.20
CA MET A 91 -7.85 -14.83 -2.78
C MET A 91 -6.40 -15.06 -2.32
N ALA A 92 -5.52 -15.47 -3.24
CA ALA A 92 -4.09 -15.61 -2.95
C ALA A 92 -3.47 -14.25 -2.61
N ALA A 93 -3.82 -13.19 -3.32
CA ALA A 93 -3.36 -11.85 -2.99
C ALA A 93 -3.93 -11.35 -1.65
N VAL A 94 -5.22 -11.62 -1.38
CA VAL A 94 -5.83 -11.30 -0.08
C VAL A 94 -5.05 -11.93 1.07
N GLN A 95 -4.79 -13.25 1.00
CA GLN A 95 -4.03 -13.97 2.02
C GLN A 95 -2.59 -13.45 2.15
N ALA A 96 -1.92 -13.15 1.04
CA ALA A 96 -0.58 -12.57 1.06
C ALA A 96 -0.55 -11.21 1.76
N GLY A 97 -1.56 -10.36 1.56
CA GLY A 97 -1.67 -9.08 2.26
C GLY A 97 -1.69 -9.22 3.79
N PHE A 98 -2.51 -10.15 4.30
CA PHE A 98 -2.54 -10.46 5.73
C PHE A 98 -1.18 -10.93 6.26
N GLN A 99 -0.49 -11.81 5.53
CA GLN A 99 0.83 -12.32 5.92
C GLN A 99 1.89 -11.21 5.89
N ILE A 100 1.87 -10.35 4.87
CA ILE A 100 2.82 -9.24 4.73
C ILE A 100 2.71 -8.30 5.92
N TYR A 101 1.50 -7.93 6.35
CA TYR A 101 1.35 -7.01 7.47
C TYR A 101 1.84 -7.61 8.78
N GLN A 102 1.62 -8.91 9.02
CA GLN A 102 2.18 -9.59 10.18
C GLN A 102 3.72 -9.61 10.19
N LEU A 103 4.35 -9.73 9.02
CA LEU A 103 5.80 -9.87 8.90
C LEU A 103 6.55 -8.54 8.84
N VAL A 104 5.92 -7.50 8.30
CA VAL A 104 6.61 -6.25 7.90
C VAL A 104 6.28 -5.10 8.84
N LEU A 105 5.06 -5.01 9.36
CA LEU A 105 4.63 -3.87 10.16
C LEU A 105 4.83 -4.14 11.67
N PRO A 106 5.11 -3.10 12.46
CA PRO A 106 5.04 -3.23 13.92
C PRO A 106 3.61 -3.65 14.33
N PRO A 107 3.45 -4.45 15.39
CA PRO A 107 2.12 -4.89 15.81
C PRO A 107 1.18 -3.74 16.18
N GLN A 108 1.72 -2.69 16.79
CA GLN A 108 0.99 -1.55 17.35
C GLN A 108 1.10 -0.33 16.44
N ASP A 109 0.14 0.59 16.57
CA ASP A 109 0.16 1.88 15.90
C ASP A 109 1.37 2.70 16.37
N ALA A 110 2.06 3.35 15.44
CA ALA A 110 3.25 4.13 15.74
C ALA A 110 3.39 5.31 14.77
N GLY A 111 3.77 6.48 15.29
CA GLY A 111 4.03 7.66 14.48
C GLY A 111 2.84 8.12 13.63
N GLY A 112 1.60 7.92 14.12
CA GLY A 112 0.38 8.27 13.39
C GLY A 112 -0.01 7.28 12.28
N ARG A 113 0.62 6.11 12.23
CA ARG A 113 0.30 5.04 11.26
C ARG A 113 -0.33 3.83 11.93
N PRO A 114 -1.30 3.17 11.28
CA PRO A 114 -1.91 1.96 11.83
C PRO A 114 -0.91 0.80 11.76
N GLY A 115 -0.76 0.10 12.88
CA GLY A 115 0.06 -1.11 13.01
C GLY A 115 -0.60 -2.34 12.39
N ALA A 116 0.12 -3.46 12.42
CA ALA A 116 -0.33 -4.71 11.82
C ALA A 116 -1.68 -5.17 12.38
N VAL A 117 -1.89 -5.09 13.70
CA VAL A 117 -3.11 -5.56 14.36
C VAL A 117 -4.32 -4.77 13.86
N THR A 118 -4.23 -3.43 13.86
CA THR A 118 -5.31 -2.55 13.40
C THR A 118 -5.64 -2.80 11.94
N ARG A 119 -4.63 -2.85 11.06
CA ARG A 119 -4.84 -3.07 9.63
C ARG A 119 -5.46 -4.43 9.34
N ILE A 120 -4.98 -5.50 9.97
CA ILE A 120 -5.52 -6.84 9.80
C ILE A 120 -6.97 -6.92 10.29
N ASN A 121 -7.27 -6.34 11.45
CA ASN A 121 -8.64 -6.30 11.96
C ASN A 121 -9.58 -5.55 11.01
N ASN A 122 -9.14 -4.41 10.48
CA ASN A 122 -9.87 -3.67 9.47
C ASN A 122 -10.09 -4.49 8.18
N MET A 123 -9.04 -5.13 7.67
CA MET A 123 -9.11 -5.99 6.49
C MET A 123 -10.07 -7.18 6.67
N ASN A 124 -10.25 -7.71 7.89
CA ASN A 124 -11.18 -8.81 8.17
C ASN A 124 -12.66 -8.40 8.11
N LEU A 125 -12.96 -7.09 8.23
CA LEU A 125 -14.32 -6.54 8.08
C LEU A 125 -14.66 -6.26 6.60
N CYS A 126 -13.71 -6.54 5.73
CA CYS A 126 -13.72 -6.42 4.29
C CYS A 126 -13.51 -7.84 3.74
#